data_AF-A0A9W8TLB2-F1
#
_entry.id   AF-A0A9W8TLB2-F1
#
_cell.length_a   1.000
_cell.length_b   1.000
_cell.length_c   1.000
_cell.angle_alpha   90.00
_cell.angle_beta   90.00
_cell.angle_gamma   90.00
#
_symmetry.space_group_name_H-M   'P 1'
#
loop_
_entity.id
_entity.type
_entity.pdbx_description
1 polymer ?
#
loop_
_entity_poly.entity_id
_entity_poly.type
_entity_poly.pdbx_seq_one_letter_code
_entity_poly.pdbx_strand_id
1 'polypeptide(L)'
;MAAPVLEGEASFNVPDGRKTGSTWYKVHGNIEDSNLPALVTLHGGSGAGHEYLSPLSDLYSKYGIPIVYYDQGGMLSAVYATRNPKGLRKLIIVSSPASVPLYVVENDQLRSKLPKDIRETLEKTDHDTPEYAKASVFFYKNHVCQLDPRPEDVQKVFKNP
;
A
#
# COMPACT_ATOMS: atom_id res chain seq x y z
N MET A 1 -21.32 -17.77 -6.54
CA MET A 1 -20.89 -18.04 -5.16
C MET A 1 -19.81 -17.02 -4.80
N ALA A 2 -19.75 -16.55 -3.55
CA ALA A 2 -18.66 -15.69 -3.11
C ALA A 2 -17.33 -16.44 -3.27
N ALA A 3 -16.27 -15.74 -3.65
CA ALA A 3 -14.95 -16.36 -3.79
C ALA A 3 -14.46 -16.88 -2.43
N PRO A 4 -13.70 -17.99 -2.40
CA PRO A 4 -13.05 -18.42 -1.19
C PRO A 4 -12.05 -17.35 -0.71
N VAL A 5 -11.95 -17.19 0.60
CA VAL A 5 -10.99 -16.29 1.24
C VAL A 5 -10.18 -17.09 2.24
N LEU A 6 -8.86 -16.92 2.20
CA LEU A 6 -7.91 -17.53 3.11
C LEU A 6 -7.04 -16.42 3.73
N GLU A 7 -6.77 -16.52 5.02
CA GLU A 7 -5.85 -15.64 5.73
C GLU A 7 -4.83 -16.50 6.46
N GLY A 8 -3.59 -16.02 6.58
CA GLY A 8 -2.53 -16.77 7.22
C GLY A 8 -1.26 -15.97 7.42
N GLU A 9 -0.25 -16.61 7.98
CA GLU A 9 1.08 -16.05 8.16
C GLU A 9 2.11 -16.89 7.41
N ALA A 10 3.10 -16.22 6.81
CA ALA A 10 4.25 -16.82 6.19
C ALA A 10 5.50 -16.50 7.01
N SER A 11 6.19 -17.54 7.50
CA SER A 11 7.47 -17.38 8.19
C SER A 11 8.62 -17.17 7.20
N PHE A 12 9.56 -16.30 7.54
CA PHE A 12 10.77 -16.07 6.76
C PHE A 12 11.99 -15.88 7.66
N ASN A 13 13.17 -16.26 7.16
CA ASN A 13 14.42 -16.06 7.86
C ASN A 13 15.08 -14.75 7.43
N VAL A 14 15.50 -13.93 8.38
CA VAL A 14 16.30 -12.73 8.08
C VAL A 14 17.72 -13.19 7.68
N PRO A 15 18.28 -12.75 6.54
CA PRO A 15 19.54 -13.27 6.00
C PRO A 15 20.76 -13.19 6.92
N ASP A 16 20.72 -12.32 7.93
CA ASP A 16 21.79 -12.15 8.90
C ASP A 16 21.71 -13.13 10.11
N GLY A 17 20.77 -14.07 10.07
CA GLY A 17 20.61 -15.12 11.07
C GLY A 17 20.07 -14.63 12.41
N ARG A 18 19.69 -13.35 12.53
CA ARG A 18 19.34 -12.77 13.82
C ARG A 18 17.96 -13.18 14.32
N LYS A 19 16.97 -13.42 13.43
CA LYS A 19 15.59 -13.84 13.77
C LYS A 19 14.86 -14.53 12.60
N THR A 20 13.88 -15.37 12.92
CA THR A 20 12.75 -15.70 12.03
C THR A 20 11.66 -14.65 12.23
N GLY A 21 11.19 -14.05 11.14
CA GLY A 21 10.02 -13.17 11.13
C GLY A 21 8.79 -13.90 10.59
N SER A 22 7.61 -13.34 10.80
CA SER A 22 6.40 -13.71 10.06
C SER A 22 5.79 -12.49 9.39
N THR A 23 5.03 -12.73 8.34
CA THR A 23 4.26 -11.70 7.61
C THR A 23 2.88 -12.25 7.33
N TRP A 24 1.85 -11.44 7.56
CA TRP A 24 0.46 -11.81 7.33
C TRP A 24 0.11 -11.64 5.84
N TYR A 25 -0.75 -12.52 5.33
CA TYR A 25 -1.29 -12.39 3.98
C TYR A 25 -2.76 -12.80 3.94
N LYS A 26 -3.43 -12.31 2.89
CA LYS A 26 -4.79 -12.72 2.54
C LYS A 26 -4.88 -13.10 1.08
N VAL A 27 -5.53 -14.23 0.82
CA VAL A 27 -5.83 -14.72 -0.51
C VAL A 27 -7.33 -14.56 -0.76
N HIS A 28 -7.65 -14.00 -1.93
CA HIS A 28 -9.00 -13.98 -2.48
C HIS A 28 -9.02 -14.85 -3.76
N GLY A 29 -9.79 -15.92 -3.73
CA GLY A 29 -9.77 -16.97 -4.75
C GLY A 29 -8.95 -18.20 -4.33
N ASN A 30 -8.66 -19.08 -5.29
CA ASN A 30 -7.89 -20.31 -5.08
C ASN A 30 -6.64 -20.29 -5.96
N ILE A 31 -5.45 -20.41 -5.35
CA ILE A 31 -4.17 -20.40 -6.06
C ILE A 31 -3.76 -21.81 -6.50
N GLU A 32 -4.08 -22.84 -5.72
CA GLU A 32 -3.64 -24.22 -5.95
C GLU A 32 -4.26 -24.81 -7.23
N ASP A 33 -5.54 -24.52 -7.47
CA ASP A 33 -6.28 -25.02 -8.63
C ASP A 33 -6.35 -24.02 -9.80
N SER A 34 -5.64 -22.89 -9.71
CA SER A 34 -5.70 -21.85 -10.74
C SER A 34 -4.66 -22.07 -11.83
N ASN A 35 -5.13 -22.07 -13.08
CA ASN A 35 -4.27 -22.02 -14.27
C ASN A 35 -3.74 -20.60 -14.58
N LEU A 36 -4.23 -19.58 -13.87
CA LEU A 36 -3.78 -18.19 -14.00
C LEU A 36 -2.78 -17.84 -12.90
N PRO A 37 -1.73 -17.07 -13.21
CA PRO A 37 -0.82 -16.56 -12.19
C PRO A 37 -1.58 -15.63 -11.23
N ALA A 38 -1.33 -15.79 -9.93
CA ALA A 38 -1.90 -14.92 -8.92
C ALA A 38 -1.36 -13.48 -9.05
N LEU A 39 -2.22 -12.49 -8.81
CA LEU A 39 -1.83 -11.10 -8.63
C LEU A 39 -1.44 -10.88 -7.18
N VAL A 40 -0.15 -10.70 -6.92
CA VAL A 40 0.36 -10.29 -5.60
C VAL A 40 0.32 -8.77 -5.52
N THR A 41 -0.45 -8.24 -4.59
CA THR A 41 -0.61 -6.80 -4.38
C THR A 41 0.20 -6.37 -3.17
N LEU A 42 1.02 -5.33 -3.35
CA LEU A 42 1.84 -4.73 -2.29
C LEU A 42 1.25 -3.37 -1.96
N HIS A 43 0.91 -3.13 -0.70
CA HIS A 43 0.40 -1.84 -0.31
C HIS A 43 1.53 -0.79 -0.21
N GLY A 44 1.13 0.48 -0.31
CA GLY A 44 1.99 1.63 -0.04
C GLY A 44 1.81 2.11 1.39
N GLY A 45 2.62 3.10 1.79
CA GLY A 45 2.56 3.71 3.13
C GLY A 45 3.13 2.82 4.24
N SER A 46 3.90 3.43 5.14
CA SER A 46 4.37 2.75 6.35
C SER A 46 3.20 2.61 7.34
N GLY A 47 2.94 1.39 7.83
CA GLY A 47 1.86 1.13 8.78
C GLY A 47 0.44 1.25 8.20
N ALA A 48 0.32 1.22 6.87
CA ALA A 48 -0.97 1.12 6.18
C ALA A 48 -1.37 -0.35 5.99
N GLY A 49 -2.67 -0.66 5.99
CA GLY A 49 -3.20 -1.96 5.62
C GLY A 49 -3.57 -2.08 4.14
N HIS A 50 -4.00 -3.29 3.73
CA HIS A 50 -4.34 -3.60 2.34
C HIS A 50 -5.76 -3.19 1.93
N GLU A 51 -6.58 -2.64 2.82
CA GLU A 51 -8.03 -2.48 2.64
C GLU A 51 -8.37 -1.64 1.42
N TYR A 52 -7.59 -0.58 1.13
CA TYR A 52 -7.80 0.26 -0.06
C TYR A 52 -7.55 -0.46 -1.40
N LEU A 53 -6.92 -1.64 -1.36
CA LEU A 53 -6.73 -2.52 -2.51
C LEU A 53 -7.82 -3.59 -2.61
N SER A 54 -8.69 -3.72 -1.60
CA SER A 54 -9.72 -4.77 -1.57
C SER A 54 -10.63 -4.82 -2.81
N PRO A 55 -10.94 -3.70 -3.52
CA PRO A 55 -11.70 -3.76 -4.76
C PRO A 55 -11.05 -4.60 -5.88
N LEU A 56 -9.74 -4.91 -5.79
CA LEU A 56 -9.07 -5.80 -6.74
C LEU A 56 -9.60 -7.23 -6.69
N SER A 57 -10.33 -7.63 -5.64
CA SER A 57 -11.03 -8.92 -5.59
C SER A 57 -11.99 -9.14 -6.75
N ASP A 58 -12.53 -8.07 -7.33
CA ASP A 58 -13.39 -8.13 -8.51
C ASP A 58 -12.73 -8.85 -9.68
N LEU A 59 -11.39 -8.80 -9.78
CA LEU A 59 -10.64 -9.48 -10.83
C LEU A 59 -10.78 -11.00 -10.72
N TYR A 60 -10.90 -11.54 -9.50
CA TYR A 60 -11.21 -12.96 -9.33
C TYR A 60 -12.63 -13.26 -9.78
N SER A 61 -13.61 -12.47 -9.34
CA SER A 61 -15.01 -12.70 -9.72
C SER A 61 -15.27 -12.59 -11.22
N LYS A 62 -14.55 -11.69 -11.92
CA LYS A 62 -14.73 -11.43 -13.35
C LYS A 62 -13.86 -12.31 -14.25
N TYR A 63 -12.63 -12.64 -13.81
CA TYR A 63 -11.62 -13.26 -14.67
C TYR A 63 -10.96 -14.50 -14.06
N GLY A 64 -11.30 -14.87 -12.82
CA GLY A 64 -10.70 -16.01 -12.12
C GLY A 64 -9.25 -15.79 -11.68
N ILE A 65 -8.74 -14.55 -11.71
CA ILE A 65 -7.36 -14.23 -11.29
C ILE A 65 -7.30 -14.22 -9.76
N PRO A 66 -6.54 -15.14 -9.11
CA PRO A 66 -6.41 -15.13 -7.65
C PRO A 66 -5.64 -13.89 -7.19
N ILE A 67 -6.05 -13.30 -6.07
CA ILE A 67 -5.42 -12.11 -5.51
C ILE A 67 -4.74 -12.46 -4.19
N VAL A 68 -3.49 -12.06 -4.02
CA VAL A 68 -2.75 -12.15 -2.76
C VAL A 68 -2.47 -10.75 -2.25
N TYR A 69 -3.11 -10.35 -1.17
CA TYR A 69 -2.78 -9.13 -0.45
C TYR A 69 -1.59 -9.40 0.46
N TYR A 70 -0.48 -8.72 0.19
CA TYR A 70 0.81 -8.98 0.83
C TYR A 70 1.59 -7.69 1.06
N ASP A 71 1.67 -7.25 2.33
CA ASP A 71 2.67 -6.33 2.90
C ASP A 71 2.97 -5.02 2.13
N GLN A 72 3.85 -4.18 2.69
CA GLN A 72 4.29 -2.93 2.12
C GLN A 72 5.36 -3.19 1.05
N GLY A 73 5.24 -2.57 -0.13
CA GLY A 73 6.27 -2.84 -1.14
C GLY A 73 6.28 -2.08 -2.45
N GLY A 74 5.57 -0.95 -2.59
CA GLY A 74 5.54 -0.18 -3.85
C GLY A 74 6.93 0.03 -4.49
N MET A 75 7.85 0.70 -3.81
CA MET A 75 9.23 0.89 -4.30
C MET A 75 10.07 -0.39 -4.26
N LEU A 76 9.85 -1.23 -3.26
CA LEU A 76 10.57 -2.50 -3.09
C LEU A 76 10.32 -3.46 -4.26
N SER A 77 9.13 -3.40 -4.87
CA SER A 77 8.75 -4.22 -6.03
C SER A 77 9.67 -4.00 -7.23
N ALA A 78 10.10 -2.76 -7.46
CA ALA A 78 11.04 -2.43 -8.52
C ALA A 78 12.42 -3.04 -8.23
N VAL A 79 12.89 -2.96 -6.98
CA VAL A 79 14.15 -3.60 -6.55
C VAL A 79 14.07 -5.13 -6.63
N TYR A 80 12.91 -5.71 -6.33
CA TYR A 80 12.69 -7.14 -6.50
C TYR A 80 12.76 -7.56 -7.97
N ALA A 81 12.09 -6.81 -8.86
CA ALA A 81 12.04 -7.11 -10.29
C ALA A 81 13.41 -6.98 -10.98
N THR A 82 14.27 -6.03 -10.57
CA THR A 82 15.62 -5.88 -11.14
C THR A 82 16.53 -7.08 -10.85
N ARG A 83 16.19 -7.93 -9.87
CA ARG A 83 16.89 -9.20 -9.61
C ARG A 83 16.49 -10.32 -10.57
N ASN A 84 15.64 -10.04 -11.55
CA ASN A 84 15.13 -10.99 -12.55
C ASN A 84 14.61 -12.32 -11.95
N PRO A 85 13.68 -12.28 -10.98
CA PRO A 85 13.15 -13.48 -10.37
C PRO A 85 12.34 -14.30 -11.38
N LYS A 86 12.68 -15.58 -11.54
CA LYS A 86 12.11 -16.47 -12.59
C LYS A 86 10.58 -16.54 -12.59
N GLY A 87 9.93 -16.35 -11.43
CA GLY A 87 8.48 -16.44 -11.27
C GLY A 87 7.71 -15.16 -11.64
N LEU A 88 8.39 -14.01 -11.76
CA LEU A 88 7.73 -12.75 -12.06
C LEU A 88 7.38 -12.65 -13.54
N ARG A 89 6.08 -12.57 -13.85
CA ARG A 89 5.56 -12.46 -15.23
C ARG A 89 5.46 -11.02 -15.71
N LYS A 90 4.95 -10.13 -14.85
CA LYS A 90 4.69 -8.71 -15.14
C LYS A 90 4.76 -7.93 -13.81
N LEU A 91 5.16 -6.66 -13.89
CA LEU A 91 5.11 -5.71 -12.77
C LEU A 91 4.25 -4.51 -13.18
N ILE A 92 3.30 -4.13 -12.32
CA ILE A 92 2.50 -2.91 -12.46
C ILE A 92 2.78 -2.04 -11.24
N ILE A 93 3.33 -0.84 -11.47
CA ILE A 93 3.60 0.13 -10.40
C ILE A 93 2.54 1.22 -10.48
N VAL A 94 1.78 1.39 -9.41
CA VAL A 94 0.71 2.40 -9.30
C VAL A 94 1.04 3.33 -8.15
N SER A 95 1.08 4.64 -8.43
CA SER A 95 1.26 5.70 -7.41
C SER A 95 2.47 5.52 -6.47
N SER A 96 3.55 4.89 -6.96
CA SER A 96 4.81 4.75 -6.22
C SER A 96 5.92 5.56 -6.91
N PRO A 97 6.67 6.39 -6.17
CA PRO A 97 7.78 7.13 -6.75
C PRO A 97 8.95 6.21 -7.10
N ALA A 98 9.71 6.57 -8.15
CA ALA A 98 10.96 5.89 -8.49
C ALA A 98 12.18 6.47 -7.74
N SER A 99 12.03 7.64 -7.10
CA SER A 99 13.10 8.38 -6.43
C SER A 99 12.53 9.11 -5.21
N VAL A 100 13.06 8.81 -4.02
CA VAL A 100 12.68 9.50 -2.78
C VAL A 100 13.03 11.00 -2.85
N PRO A 101 14.23 11.42 -3.31
CA PRO A 101 14.53 12.84 -3.45
C PRO A 101 13.53 13.60 -4.33
N LEU A 102 13.15 13.03 -5.48
CA LEU A 102 12.15 13.66 -6.35
C LEU A 102 10.77 13.69 -5.68
N TYR A 103 10.38 12.61 -5.02
CA TYR A 103 9.13 12.56 -4.25
C TYR A 103 9.06 13.65 -3.17
N VAL A 104 10.17 13.93 -2.48
CA VAL A 104 10.24 15.01 -1.48
C VAL A 104 10.03 16.37 -2.15
N VAL A 105 10.76 16.67 -3.23
CA VAL A 105 10.61 17.92 -3.99
C VAL A 105 9.17 18.13 -4.44
N GLU A 106 8.51 17.10 -4.97
CA GLU A 106 7.12 17.19 -5.41
C GLU A 106 6.14 17.40 -4.24
N ASN A 107 6.36 16.75 -3.10
CA ASN A 107 5.55 17.01 -1.90
C ASN A 107 5.74 18.44 -1.37
N ASP A 108 6.94 18.99 -1.44
CA ASP A 108 7.21 20.38 -1.08
C ASP A 108 6.42 21.33 -1.97
N GLN A 109 6.37 21.06 -3.28
CA GLN A 109 5.56 21.84 -4.21
C GLN A 109 4.06 21.75 -3.89
N LEU A 110 3.55 20.58 -3.51
CA LEU A 110 2.16 20.43 -3.08
C LEU A 110 1.88 21.22 -1.79
N ARG A 111 2.75 21.08 -0.78
CA ARG A 111 2.65 21.83 0.49
C ARG A 111 2.72 23.34 0.27
N SER A 112 3.52 23.81 -0.69
CA SER A 112 3.64 25.23 -1.01
C SER A 112 2.32 25.90 -1.44
N LYS A 113 1.37 25.10 -1.96
CA LYS A 113 0.04 25.54 -2.42
C LYS A 113 -1.00 25.60 -1.29
N LEU A 114 -0.65 25.16 -0.08
CA LEU A 114 -1.55 25.18 1.07
C LEU A 114 -1.55 26.54 1.79
N PRO A 115 -2.61 26.85 2.56
CA PRO A 115 -2.61 27.97 3.49
C PRO A 115 -1.38 27.95 4.40
N LYS A 116 -0.86 29.15 4.71
CA LYS A 116 0.43 29.33 5.41
C LYS A 116 0.47 28.59 6.75
N ASP A 117 -0.61 28.69 7.53
CA ASP A 117 -0.77 28.04 8.83
C ASP A 117 -0.72 26.50 8.75
N ILE A 118 -1.36 25.92 7.72
CA ILE A 118 -1.34 24.48 7.46
C ILE A 118 0.06 24.04 7.03
N ARG A 119 0.68 24.77 6.09
CA ARG A 119 2.03 24.47 5.61
C ARG A 119 3.05 24.50 6.74
N GLU A 120 3.09 25.58 7.53
CA GLU A 120 4.00 25.73 8.67
C GLU A 120 3.78 24.64 9.72
N THR A 121 2.55 24.16 9.89
CA THR A 121 2.25 23.03 10.79
C THR A 121 2.83 21.72 10.26
N LEU A 122 2.73 21.45 8.95
CA LEU A 122 3.26 20.24 8.29
C LEU A 122 4.79 20.23 8.14
N GLU A 123 5.46 21.34 8.39
CA GLU A 123 6.93 21.47 8.35
C GLU A 123 7.60 21.22 9.71
N LYS A 124 6.80 21.10 10.79
CA LYS A 124 7.32 20.80 12.13
C LYS A 124 7.80 19.36 12.22
N THR A 125 8.80 19.11 13.06
CA THR A 125 9.37 17.77 13.30
C THR A 125 8.55 16.91 14.26
N ASP A 126 7.66 17.54 15.04
CA ASP A 126 6.76 16.83 15.96
C ASP A 126 5.44 16.53 15.26
N HIS A 127 5.29 15.27 14.84
CA HIS A 127 4.14 14.81 14.07
C HIS A 127 3.01 14.25 14.96
N ASP A 128 3.25 14.09 16.27
CA ASP A 128 2.32 13.46 17.21
C ASP A 128 1.44 14.50 17.94
N THR A 129 1.05 15.56 17.23
CA THR A 129 0.23 16.64 17.76
C THR A 129 -1.17 16.69 17.11
N PRO A 130 -2.22 17.09 17.86
CA PRO A 130 -3.56 17.29 17.29
C PRO A 130 -3.58 18.28 16.11
N GLU A 131 -2.71 19.29 16.15
CA GLU A 131 -2.55 20.29 15.09
C GLU A 131 -1.97 19.66 13.83
N TYR A 132 -0.93 18.83 13.95
CA TYR A 132 -0.35 18.11 12.84
C TYR A 132 -1.34 17.11 12.21
N ALA A 133 -2.13 16.41 13.05
CA ALA A 133 -3.17 15.51 12.57
C ALA A 133 -4.24 16.26 11.75
N LYS A 134 -4.70 17.43 12.22
CA LYS A 134 -5.65 18.27 11.47
C LYS A 134 -5.07 18.79 10.15
N ALA A 135 -3.82 19.26 10.18
CA ALA A 135 -3.13 19.73 8.97
C ALA A 135 -2.91 18.60 7.96
N SER A 136 -2.61 17.38 8.45
CA SER A 136 -2.49 16.17 7.62
C SER A 136 -3.82 15.81 6.96
N VAL A 137 -4.94 15.86 7.69
CA VAL A 137 -6.27 15.65 7.09
C VAL A 137 -6.53 16.64 5.96
N PHE A 138 -6.14 17.92 6.15
CA PHE A 138 -6.25 18.94 5.10
C PHE A 138 -5.41 18.58 3.87
N PHE A 139 -4.14 18.20 4.05
CA PHE A 139 -3.27 17.74 2.96
C PHE A 139 -3.88 16.55 2.22
N TYR A 140 -4.37 15.54 2.95
CA TYR A 140 -4.95 14.33 2.37
C TYR A 140 -6.21 14.62 1.54
N LYS A 141 -7.09 15.50 2.03
CA LYS A 141 -8.29 15.92 1.31
C LYS A 141 -7.96 16.64 0.00
N ASN A 142 -6.87 17.41 -0.04
CA ASN A 142 -6.50 18.18 -1.23
C ASN A 142 -5.64 17.38 -2.23
N HIS A 143 -4.82 16.44 -1.77
CA HIS A 143 -3.77 15.84 -2.61
C HIS A 143 -3.73 14.31 -2.63
N VAL A 144 -4.46 13.61 -1.75
CA VAL A 144 -4.43 12.13 -1.68
C VAL A 144 -5.76 11.51 -2.12
N CYS A 145 -6.87 11.91 -1.50
CA CYS A 145 -8.21 11.43 -1.87
C CYS A 145 -9.19 12.59 -1.73
N GLN A 146 -9.67 13.06 -2.89
CA GLN A 146 -10.56 14.22 -2.96
C GLN A 146 -12.05 13.86 -2.90
N LEU A 147 -12.39 12.57 -2.82
CA LEU A 147 -13.77 12.10 -2.70
C LEU A 147 -14.33 12.43 -1.29
N ASP A 148 -15.56 12.93 -1.26
CA ASP A 148 -16.29 13.29 -0.03
C ASP A 148 -17.74 12.71 -0.10
N PRO A 149 -18.09 11.70 0.72
CA PRO A 149 -17.26 11.09 1.75
C PRO A 149 -16.11 10.25 1.17
N ARG A 150 -14.99 10.18 1.91
CA ARG A 150 -13.85 9.31 1.56
C ARG A 150 -14.33 7.85 1.50
N PRO A 151 -13.92 7.03 0.52
CA PRO A 151 -14.38 5.64 0.45
C PRO A 151 -14.00 4.85 1.71
N GLU A 152 -14.87 3.94 2.13
CA GLU A 152 -14.73 3.19 3.39
C GLU A 152 -13.39 2.46 3.49
N ASP A 153 -12.98 1.79 2.41
CA ASP A 153 -11.71 1.06 2.32
C ASP A 153 -10.50 1.97 2.54
N VAL A 154 -10.58 3.22 2.05
CA VAL A 154 -9.51 4.20 2.23
C VAL A 154 -9.51 4.77 3.66
N GLN A 155 -10.64 4.74 4.37
CA GLN A 155 -10.72 5.11 5.79
C GLN A 155 -10.17 4.03 6.72
N LYS A 156 -10.15 2.76 6.29
CA LYS A 156 -9.68 1.62 7.10
C LYS A 156 -8.16 1.44 7.10
N VAL A 157 -7.47 2.06 6.15
CA VAL A 157 -6.01 1.91 5.91
C VAL A 157 -5.14 2.03 7.16
N PHE A 158 -5.51 2.86 8.14
CA PHE A 158 -4.70 3.07 9.36
C PHE A 158 -5.40 2.58 10.64
N LYS A 159 -6.51 1.84 10.53
CA LYS A 159 -7.30 1.40 11.70
C LYS A 159 -6.81 0.06 12.28
N ASN A 160 -6.10 -0.75 11.48
CA ASN A 160 -5.61 -2.07 11.86
C ASN A 160 -4.14 -2.27 11.42
N PRO A 161 -3.17 -1.53 12.01
CA PRO A 161 -1.75 -1.78 11.73
C PRO A 161 -1.25 -3.11 12.33
#